data_AF-A0A7W1FS85-F1
#
_entry.id   AF-A0A7W1FS85-F1
#
_cell.length_a   1.000
_cell.length_b   1.000
_cell.length_c   1.000
_cell.angle_alpha   90.00
_cell.angle_beta   90.00
_cell.angle_gamma   90.00
#
_symmetry.space_group_name_H-M   'P 1'
#
loop_
_entity.id
_entity.type
_entity.pdbx_description
1 polymer ?
#
loop_
_entity_poly.entity_id
_entity_poly.type
_entity_poly.pdbx_seq_one_letter_code
_entity_poly.pdbx_strand_id
1 'polypeptide(L)'
;MRKLTIENPQIRALETIEEMSPGSEDELRRDLLGLARKIVAAMMQPDYLALLRTTIADTHRFPQLGGIYRATVPERGMRSIAFFIEKSRERGVVGPEVDGDTAARMFVGPLLTYAVLDGLLTEGPPRPPAREKIEEIVDLYMKAIT
;
A
#
# COMPACT_ATOMS: atom_id res chain seq x y z
N MET A 1 -25.43 -9.01 -3.23
CA MET A 1 -24.06 -9.60 -3.22
C MET A 1 -23.35 -9.61 -4.59
N ARG A 2 -23.99 -9.28 -5.72
CA ARG A 2 -23.38 -9.40 -7.07
C ARG A 2 -22.52 -8.22 -7.54
N LYS A 3 -22.35 -7.16 -6.72
CA LYS A 3 -21.51 -5.98 -7.02
C LYS A 3 -20.12 -6.02 -6.37
N LEU A 4 -19.82 -6.98 -5.51
CA LEU A 4 -18.55 -7.05 -4.77
C LEU A 4 -17.43 -7.82 -5.50
N THR A 5 -17.70 -8.43 -6.66
CA THR A 5 -16.73 -9.35 -7.30
C THR A 5 -16.14 -8.82 -8.62
N ILE A 6 -16.66 -7.72 -9.19
CA ILE A 6 -16.19 -7.18 -10.49
C ILE A 6 -15.53 -5.79 -10.36
N GLU A 7 -15.83 -5.04 -9.29
CA GLU A 7 -15.25 -3.72 -9.03
C GLU A 7 -14.41 -3.74 -7.75
N ASN A 8 -13.43 -4.65 -7.64
CA ASN A 8 -12.48 -4.56 -6.52
C ASN A 8 -11.30 -3.66 -6.93
N PRO A 9 -11.25 -2.37 -6.51
CA PRO A 9 -10.16 -1.46 -6.86
C PRO A 9 -8.79 -1.97 -6.38
N GLN A 10 -8.75 -2.82 -5.35
CA GLN A 10 -7.51 -3.43 -4.87
C GLN A 10 -6.94 -4.41 -5.90
N ILE A 11 -7.77 -5.19 -6.61
CA ILE A 11 -7.31 -6.15 -7.63
C ILE A 11 -6.69 -5.41 -8.82
N ARG A 12 -7.34 -4.33 -9.29
CA ARG A 12 -6.81 -3.50 -10.39
C ARG A 12 -5.49 -2.82 -10.04
N ALA A 13 -5.35 -2.35 -8.80
CA ALA A 13 -4.12 -1.72 -8.34
C ALA A 13 -2.93 -2.71 -8.37
N LEU A 14 -3.17 -3.99 -8.05
CA LEU A 14 -2.14 -5.04 -8.06
C LEU A 14 -1.72 -5.42 -9.49
N GLU A 15 -2.69 -5.59 -10.40
CA GLU A 15 -2.41 -5.83 -11.83
C GLU A 15 -1.54 -4.71 -12.43
N THR A 16 -1.82 -3.45 -12.05
CA THR A 16 -1.01 -2.32 -12.53
C THR A 16 0.44 -2.40 -12.04
N ILE A 17 0.70 -2.88 -10.81
CA ILE A 17 2.06 -2.99 -10.26
C ILE A 17 2.89 -4.01 -11.03
N GLU A 18 2.28 -5.13 -11.40
CA GLU A 18 2.97 -6.24 -12.07
C GLU A 18 3.46 -5.86 -13.48
N GLU A 19 2.76 -4.92 -14.14
CA GLU A 19 3.10 -4.37 -15.46
C GLU A 19 4.16 -3.26 -15.41
N MET A 20 4.36 -2.62 -14.25
CA MET A 20 5.35 -1.55 -14.12
C MET A 20 6.78 -2.08 -14.28
N SER A 21 7.60 -1.31 -14.97
CA SER A 21 8.99 -1.67 -15.24
C SER A 21 9.85 -0.43 -15.48
N PRO A 22 10.14 0.35 -14.43
CA PRO A 22 10.92 1.58 -14.57
C PRO A 22 12.32 1.28 -15.11
N GLY A 23 12.79 2.12 -16.02
CA GLY A 23 14.14 2.09 -16.57
C GLY A 23 15.07 3.18 -16.02
N SER A 24 14.57 4.06 -15.15
CA SER A 24 15.35 5.12 -14.49
C SER A 24 14.74 5.53 -13.14
N GLU A 25 15.52 6.25 -12.34
CA GLU A 25 15.08 6.76 -11.02
C GLU A 25 13.84 7.66 -11.14
N ASP A 26 13.75 8.50 -12.18
CA ASP A 26 12.59 9.37 -12.42
C ASP A 26 11.31 8.58 -12.69
N GLU A 27 11.42 7.48 -13.44
CA GLU A 27 10.29 6.59 -13.70
C GLU A 27 9.90 5.82 -12.44
N LEU A 28 10.87 5.30 -11.69
CA LEU A 28 10.64 4.62 -10.42
C LEU A 28 9.93 5.54 -9.43
N ARG A 29 10.41 6.78 -9.27
CA ARG A 29 9.80 7.79 -8.40
C ARG A 29 8.36 8.07 -8.81
N ARG A 30 8.10 8.27 -10.10
CA ARG A 30 6.76 8.53 -10.64
C ARG A 30 5.81 7.38 -10.34
N ASP A 31 6.26 6.15 -10.54
CA ASP A 31 5.46 4.94 -10.33
C ASP A 31 5.16 4.76 -8.84
N LEU A 32 6.17 4.88 -7.97
CA LEU A 32 6.01 4.83 -6.50
C LEU A 32 5.07 5.92 -5.99
N LEU A 33 5.17 7.16 -6.50
CA LEU A 33 4.26 8.23 -6.14
C LEU A 33 2.82 7.93 -6.57
N GLY A 34 2.63 7.35 -7.75
CA GLY A 34 1.34 6.85 -8.22
C GLY A 34 0.76 5.78 -7.29
N LEU A 35 1.59 4.83 -6.87
CA LEU A 35 1.21 3.76 -5.95
C LEU A 35 0.86 4.29 -4.56
N ALA A 36 1.69 5.18 -3.99
CA ALA A 36 1.46 5.75 -2.67
C ALA A 36 0.11 6.48 -2.60
N ARG A 37 -0.21 7.28 -3.62
CA ARG A 37 -1.51 7.97 -3.72
C ARG A 37 -2.69 7.01 -3.81
N LYS A 38 -2.58 5.94 -4.61
CA LYS A 38 -3.62 4.90 -4.73
C LYS A 38 -3.82 4.15 -3.42
N ILE A 39 -2.73 3.81 -2.71
CA ILE A 39 -2.77 3.12 -1.41
C ILE A 39 -3.45 3.99 -0.37
N VAL A 40 -3.03 5.26 -0.22
CA VAL A 40 -3.66 6.20 0.71
C VAL A 40 -5.14 6.38 0.39
N ALA A 41 -5.48 6.60 -0.88
CA ALA A 41 -6.87 6.77 -1.30
C ALA A 41 -7.72 5.54 -0.94
N ALA A 42 -7.22 4.32 -1.17
CA ALA A 42 -7.91 3.08 -0.83
C ALA A 42 -8.06 2.89 0.68
N MET A 43 -6.98 3.07 1.44
CA MET A 43 -6.98 2.89 2.90
C MET A 43 -7.84 3.92 3.63
N MET A 44 -7.97 5.13 3.07
CA MET A 44 -8.75 6.23 3.66
C MET A 44 -10.22 6.22 3.25
N GLN A 45 -10.69 5.24 2.46
CA GLN A 45 -12.12 5.16 2.14
C GLN A 45 -12.94 4.91 3.42
N PRO A 46 -13.99 5.69 3.69
CA PRO A 46 -14.82 5.53 4.89
C PRO A 46 -15.36 4.10 5.07
N ASP A 47 -15.85 3.49 3.99
CA ASP A 47 -16.41 2.13 4.00
C ASP A 47 -15.35 1.06 4.31
N TYR A 48 -14.13 1.25 3.78
CA TYR A 48 -13.01 0.35 4.06
C TYR A 48 -12.62 0.42 5.54
N LEU A 49 -12.51 1.63 6.09
CA LEU A 49 -12.20 1.83 7.50
C LEU A 49 -13.31 1.31 8.42
N ALA A 50 -14.58 1.48 8.05
CA ALA A 50 -15.71 0.91 8.78
C ALA A 50 -15.64 -0.62 8.81
N LEU A 51 -15.34 -1.26 7.67
CA LEU A 51 -15.14 -2.70 7.59
C LEU A 51 -13.98 -3.16 8.50
N LEU A 52 -12.87 -2.43 8.52
CA LEU A 52 -11.74 -2.75 9.39
C LEU A 52 -12.09 -2.66 10.87
N ARG A 53 -12.80 -1.61 11.30
CA ARG A 53 -13.23 -1.47 12.70
C ARG A 53 -14.08 -2.65 13.13
N THR A 54 -15.08 -3.03 12.32
CA THR A 54 -15.94 -4.18 12.60
C THR A 54 -15.12 -5.48 12.64
N THR A 55 -14.24 -5.68 11.65
CA THR A 55 -13.39 -6.88 11.58
C THR A 55 -12.50 -7.00 12.82
N ILE A 56 -11.86 -5.92 13.24
CA ILE A 56 -11.01 -5.87 14.44
C ILE A 56 -11.85 -6.14 15.70
N ALA A 57 -13.00 -5.48 15.83
CA ALA A 57 -13.91 -5.68 16.97
C ALA A 57 -14.36 -7.15 17.09
N ASP A 58 -14.63 -7.81 15.97
CA ASP A 58 -15.11 -9.19 15.92
C ASP A 58 -14.00 -10.25 15.97
N THR A 59 -12.72 -9.88 15.86
CA THR A 59 -11.61 -10.84 15.80
C THR A 59 -11.51 -11.71 17.05
N HIS A 60 -11.86 -11.18 18.23
CA HIS A 60 -11.88 -11.97 19.46
C HIS A 60 -12.91 -13.11 19.44
N ARG A 61 -14.02 -12.92 18.72
CA ARG A 61 -15.12 -13.88 18.58
C ARG A 61 -14.94 -14.80 17.38
N PHE A 62 -14.33 -14.29 16.31
CA PHE A 62 -14.06 -15.01 15.08
C PHE A 62 -12.59 -14.83 14.66
N PRO A 63 -11.64 -15.54 15.30
CA PRO A 63 -10.19 -15.36 15.06
C PRO A 63 -9.77 -15.54 13.60
N GLN A 64 -10.50 -16.37 12.84
CA GLN A 64 -10.28 -16.57 11.42
C GLN A 64 -10.42 -15.29 10.58
N LEU A 65 -11.19 -14.29 11.03
CA LEU A 65 -11.38 -13.03 10.29
C LEU A 65 -10.05 -12.27 10.13
N GLY A 66 -9.24 -12.22 11.19
CA GLY A 66 -7.92 -11.59 11.14
C GLY A 66 -7.00 -12.29 10.14
N GLY A 67 -7.01 -13.63 10.12
CA GLY A 67 -6.21 -14.43 9.18
C GLY A 67 -6.65 -14.24 7.73
N ILE A 68 -7.95 -14.31 7.46
CA ILE A 68 -8.52 -14.11 6.12
C ILE A 68 -8.23 -12.70 5.60
N TYR A 69 -8.44 -11.68 6.45
CA TYR A 69 -8.15 -10.30 6.09
C TYR A 69 -6.67 -10.12 5.71
N ARG A 70 -5.76 -10.60 6.58
CA ARG A 70 -4.31 -10.52 6.37
C ARG A 70 -3.86 -11.19 5.07
N ALA A 71 -4.34 -12.41 4.80
CA ALA A 71 -3.93 -13.19 3.63
C ALA A 71 -4.44 -12.61 2.31
N THR A 72 -5.63 -12.01 2.33
CA THR A 72 -6.33 -11.60 1.10
C THR A 72 -5.86 -10.25 0.58
N VAL A 73 -5.66 -9.28 1.47
CA VAL A 73 -5.43 -7.88 1.05
C VAL A 73 -4.00 -7.40 1.38
N PRO A 74 -3.55 -7.30 2.65
CA PRO A 74 -2.21 -6.81 2.95
C PRO A 74 -1.10 -7.69 2.36
N GLU A 75 -1.13 -9.01 2.58
CA GLU A 75 -0.03 -9.88 2.12
C GLU A 75 0.10 -9.94 0.60
N ARG A 76 -1.01 -9.80 -0.13
CA ARG A 76 -0.96 -9.73 -1.60
C ARG A 76 -0.35 -8.40 -2.05
N GLY A 77 -0.76 -7.28 -1.47
CA GLY A 77 -0.20 -5.96 -1.77
C GLY A 77 1.29 -5.86 -1.47
N MET A 78 1.72 -6.35 -0.31
CA MET A 78 3.14 -6.33 0.08
C MET A 78 4.00 -7.13 -0.90
N ARG A 79 3.55 -8.33 -1.31
CA ARG A 79 4.26 -9.15 -2.29
C ARG A 79 4.37 -8.49 -3.66
N SER A 80 3.31 -7.84 -4.15
CA SER A 80 3.37 -7.13 -5.43
C SER A 80 4.36 -5.97 -5.38
N ILE A 81 4.41 -5.22 -4.28
CA ILE A 81 5.38 -4.12 -4.10
C ILE A 81 6.80 -4.68 -4.00
N ALA A 82 7.03 -5.75 -3.23
CA ALA A 82 8.33 -6.39 -3.12
C ALA A 82 8.85 -6.83 -4.49
N PHE A 83 8.01 -7.51 -5.28
CA PHE A 83 8.34 -7.95 -6.63
C PHE A 83 8.66 -6.79 -7.58
N PHE A 84 7.93 -5.67 -7.47
CA PHE A 84 8.22 -4.46 -8.23
C PHE A 84 9.60 -3.87 -7.90
N ILE A 85 9.97 -3.85 -6.61
CA ILE A 85 11.30 -3.40 -6.17
C ILE A 85 12.39 -4.35 -6.68
N GLU A 86 12.18 -5.66 -6.60
CA GLU A 86 13.12 -6.67 -7.10
C GLU A 86 13.36 -6.54 -8.61
N LYS A 87 12.30 -6.37 -9.41
CA LYS A 87 12.43 -6.08 -10.85
C LYS A 87 13.22 -4.81 -11.13
N SER A 88 13.00 -3.76 -10.32
CA SER A 88 13.71 -2.49 -10.48
C SER A 88 15.19 -2.62 -10.11
N ARG A 89 15.52 -3.49 -9.16
CA ARG A 89 16.90 -3.86 -8.78
C ARG A 89 17.60 -4.67 -9.86
N GLU A 90 16.91 -5.64 -10.48
CA GLU A 90 17.44 -6.41 -11.62
C GLU A 90 17.82 -5.51 -12.82
N ARG A 91 17.19 -4.34 -12.92
CA ARG A 91 17.48 -3.32 -13.93
C ARG A 91 18.54 -2.30 -13.53
N GLY A 92 19.06 -2.39 -12.31
CA GLY A 92 20.06 -1.46 -11.77
C GLY A 92 19.50 -0.09 -11.40
N VAL A 93 18.18 0.07 -11.29
CA VAL A 93 17.55 1.33 -10.84
C VAL A 93 17.47 1.40 -9.32
N VAL A 94 17.33 0.25 -8.66
CA VAL A 94 17.37 0.10 -7.20
C VAL A 94 18.71 -0.50 -6.79
N GLY A 95 19.23 -0.08 -5.65
CA GLY A 95 20.50 -0.54 -5.09
C GLY A 95 20.56 -2.07 -4.92
N PRO A 96 21.72 -2.70 -5.15
CA PRO A 96 21.86 -4.15 -5.22
C PRO A 96 21.59 -4.88 -3.90
N GLU A 97 21.72 -4.20 -2.76
CA GLU A 97 21.52 -4.75 -1.41
C GLU A 97 20.07 -4.59 -0.91
N VAL A 98 19.18 -3.99 -1.70
CA VAL A 98 17.80 -3.72 -1.29
C VAL A 98 16.96 -4.99 -1.37
N ASP A 99 16.56 -5.49 -0.20
CA ASP A 99 15.60 -6.58 -0.05
C ASP A 99 14.16 -6.11 -0.33
N GLY A 100 13.45 -6.82 -1.21
CA GLY A 100 12.12 -6.42 -1.68
C GLY A 100 11.08 -6.38 -0.57
N ASP A 101 11.06 -7.37 0.32
CA ASP A 101 10.10 -7.45 1.43
C ASP A 101 10.30 -6.32 2.45
N THR A 102 11.56 -6.04 2.79
CA THR A 102 11.94 -4.93 3.67
C THR A 102 11.57 -3.59 3.03
N ALA A 103 11.90 -3.42 1.75
CA ALA A 103 11.58 -2.21 1.00
C ALA A 103 10.07 -1.97 0.91
N ALA A 104 9.26 -3.01 0.72
CA ALA A 104 7.80 -2.91 0.71
C ALA A 104 7.26 -2.45 2.07
N ARG A 105 7.81 -2.96 3.19
CA ARG A 105 7.44 -2.53 4.54
C ARG A 105 7.83 -1.09 4.83
N MET A 106 9.01 -0.66 4.40
CA MET A 106 9.45 0.73 4.52
C MET A 106 8.58 1.68 3.70
N PHE A 107 8.11 1.26 2.53
CA PHE A 107 7.25 2.06 1.68
C PHE A 107 5.81 2.18 2.21
N VAL A 108 5.20 1.05 2.61
CA VAL A 108 3.80 1.02 3.04
C VAL A 108 3.63 1.52 4.48
N GLY A 109 4.62 1.29 5.35
CA GLY A 109 4.55 1.63 6.78
C GLY A 109 4.13 3.09 7.05
N PRO A 110 4.82 4.09 6.49
CA PRO A 110 4.48 5.50 6.67
C PRO A 110 3.09 5.88 6.14
N LEU A 111 2.58 5.19 5.12
CA LEU A 111 1.22 5.44 4.60
C LEU A 111 0.16 4.81 5.52
N LEU A 112 0.45 3.60 6.02
CA LEU A 112 -0.38 2.89 6.95
C LEU A 112 -0.54 3.65 8.27
N THR A 113 0.50 4.35 8.75
CA THR A 113 0.40 5.13 9.99
C THR A 113 -0.61 6.26 9.88
N TYR A 114 -0.70 6.95 8.74
CA TYR A 114 -1.80 7.90 8.49
C TYR A 114 -3.15 7.18 8.50
N ALA A 115 -3.28 6.06 7.78
CA ALA A 115 -4.54 5.31 7.72
C ALA A 115 -5.02 4.87 9.11
N VAL A 116 -4.10 4.53 10.01
CA VAL A 116 -4.42 4.17 11.39
C VAL A 116 -4.78 5.41 12.21
N LEU A 117 -3.88 6.38 12.31
CA LEU A 117 -4.03 7.52 13.23
C LEU A 117 -5.12 8.50 12.76
N ASP A 118 -5.12 8.83 11.48
CA ASP A 118 -5.98 9.86 10.89
C ASP A 118 -7.20 9.30 10.14
N GLY A 119 -7.25 7.98 9.98
CA GLY A 119 -8.40 7.26 9.43
C GLY A 119 -9.13 6.43 10.48
N LEU A 120 -8.52 5.31 10.88
CA LEU A 120 -9.13 4.27 11.72
C LEU A 120 -9.49 4.77 13.13
N LEU A 121 -8.61 5.54 13.74
CA LEU A 121 -8.75 6.01 15.12
C LEU A 121 -9.38 7.40 15.25
N THR A 122 -9.60 8.10 14.13
CA THR A 122 -10.20 9.44 14.14
C THR A 122 -11.71 9.38 14.39
N GLU A 123 -12.21 10.32 15.21
CA GLU A 123 -13.64 10.62 15.33
C GLU A 123 -14.08 11.50 14.14
N GLY A 124 -15.02 11.01 13.34
CA GLY A 124 -15.51 11.71 12.15
C GLY A 124 -14.88 11.23 10.83
N PRO A 125 -14.89 12.06 9.77
CA PRO A 125 -14.39 11.65 8.46
C PRO A 125 -12.86 11.43 8.48
N PRO A 126 -12.35 10.46 7.69
CA PRO A 126 -10.91 10.24 7.56
C PRO A 126 -10.19 11.47 7.05
N ARG A 127 -8.97 11.71 7.55
CA ARG A 127 -8.12 12.84 7.18
C ARG A 127 -6.89 12.35 6.43
N PRO A 128 -6.95 12.21 5.09
CA PRO A 128 -5.80 11.79 4.31
C PRO A 128 -4.64 12.78 4.43
N PRO A 129 -3.37 12.32 4.37
CA PRO A 129 -2.22 13.22 4.32
C PRO A 129 -2.30 14.13 3.10
N ALA A 130 -1.77 15.35 3.24
CA ALA A 130 -1.60 16.27 2.14
C ALA A 130 -0.74 15.66 1.02
N ARG A 131 -0.98 16.08 -0.23
CA ARG A 131 -0.28 15.55 -1.40
C ARG A 131 1.24 15.73 -1.30
N GLU A 132 1.66 16.87 -0.78
CA GLU A 132 3.05 17.26 -0.58
C GLU A 132 3.74 16.33 0.43
N LYS A 133 2.98 15.87 1.44
CA LYS A 133 3.50 14.93 2.43
C LYS A 133 3.71 13.53 1.85
N ILE A 134 2.83 13.09 0.95
CA ILE A 134 3.01 11.83 0.21
C ILE A 134 4.25 11.92 -0.69
N GLU A 135 4.47 13.06 -1.36
CA GLU A 135 5.66 13.31 -2.16
C GLU A 135 6.94 13.24 -1.33
N GLU A 136 6.97 13.88 -0.16
CA GLU A 136 8.11 13.83 0.75
C GLU A 136 8.42 12.41 1.25
N ILE A 137 7.40 11.61 1.57
CA ILE A 137 7.57 10.20 1.95
C ILE A 137 8.23 9.40 0.83
N VAL A 138 7.76 9.59 -0.41
CA VAL A 138 8.33 8.91 -1.59
C VAL A 138 9.76 9.37 -1.82
N ASP A 139 10.06 10.66 -1.68
CA ASP A 139 11.41 11.20 -1.87
C ASP A 139 12.39 10.69 -0.82
N LEU A 140 11.97 10.56 0.43
CA LEU A 140 12.78 9.95 1.49
C LEU A 140 13.00 8.46 1.23
N TYR A 141 11.98 7.77 0.74
CA TYR A 141 12.09 6.36 0.37
C TYR A 141 13.05 6.15 -0.80
N MET A 142 12.96 6.97 -1.86
CA MET A 142 13.89 6.94 -3.00
C MET A 142 15.34 7.03 -2.53
N LYS A 143 15.68 8.02 -1.70
CA LYS A 143 17.02 8.19 -1.13
C LYS A 143 17.54 6.98 -0.34
N ALA A 144 16.65 6.12 0.15
CA ALA A 144 17.02 4.92 0.90
C ALA A 144 17.25 3.70 0.00
N ILE A 145 16.70 3.69 -1.22
CA ILE A 145 16.69 2.49 -2.08
C ILE A 145 17.47 2.66 -3.39
N THR A 146 17.76 3.89 -3.83
CA THR A 146 18.56 4.20 -5.02
C THR A 146 19.90 4.78 -4.58
#